data_AF-A0A5C1ITD7-F1
#
_entry.id   AF-A0A5C1ITD7-F1
#
_cell.length_a   1.000
_cell.length_b   1.000
_cell.length_c   1.000
_cell.angle_alpha   90.00
_cell.angle_beta   90.00
_cell.angle_gamma   90.00
#
_symmetry.space_group_name_H-M   'P 1'
#
loop_
_entity.id
_entity.type
_entity.pdbx_description
1 polymer ?
#
loop_
_entity_poly.entity_id
_entity_poly.type
_entity_poly.pdbx_seq_one_letter_code
_entity_poly.pdbx_strand_id
1 'polypeptide(L)'
;NESADVNITVPKDASWVQQEEHVVNELGAALQGQKVNAVICVAGGWAGGNAAKDLSKQTDLMWRQSVWSSTIAATVASKYLTAGGLVALTGAKAALEGTPGMIGYGLAK
;
A
#
# COMPACT_ATOMS: atom_id res chain seq x y z
N ASN A 1 16.20 1.87 -6.57
CA ASN A 1 16.50 2.63 -5.34
C ASN A 1 17.92 2.28 -4.96
N GLU A 2 18.91 3.10 -5.37
CA GLU A 2 20.33 2.72 -5.31
C GLU A 2 20.93 2.81 -3.90
N SER A 3 20.33 3.61 -3.02
CA SER A 3 20.78 3.79 -1.64
C SER A 3 20.10 2.85 -0.64
N ALA A 4 19.26 1.92 -1.08
CA ALA A 4 18.54 1.02 -0.19
C ALA A 4 19.41 -0.20 0.15
N ASP A 5 19.46 -0.57 1.44
CA ASP A 5 20.14 -1.80 1.88
C ASP A 5 19.50 -3.06 1.28
N VAL A 6 18.18 -3.03 1.10
CA VAL A 6 17.38 -4.12 0.53
C VAL A 6 16.31 -3.52 -0.39
N ASN A 7 16.09 -4.16 -1.55
CA ASN A 7 15.05 -3.76 -2.50
C ASN A 7 14.24 -4.99 -2.93
N ILE A 8 12.93 -4.95 -2.68
CA ILE A 8 11.98 -6.01 -3.03
C ILE A 8 11.10 -5.51 -4.17
N THR A 9 11.18 -6.17 -5.33
CA THR A 9 10.33 -5.83 -6.48
C THR A 9 9.00 -6.59 -6.37
N VAL A 10 7.89 -5.85 -6.35
CA VAL A 10 6.54 -6.44 -6.27
C VAL A 10 6.08 -6.88 -7.66
N PRO A 11 5.60 -8.13 -7.84
CA PRO A 11 5.14 -8.64 -9.13
C PRO A 11 3.80 -8.00 -9.54
N LYS A 12 3.82 -7.18 -10.59
CA LYS A 12 2.67 -6.36 -11.02
C LYS A 12 1.44 -7.17 -11.41
N ASP A 13 1.64 -8.33 -12.02
CA ASP A 13 0.57 -9.17 -12.55
C ASP A 13 0.04 -10.19 -11.54
N ALA A 14 0.61 -10.23 -10.34
CA ALA A 14 0.16 -11.11 -9.27
C ALA A 14 -1.13 -10.60 -8.60
N SER A 15 -1.89 -11.52 -8.02
CA SER A 15 -3.03 -11.17 -7.16
C SER A 15 -2.57 -10.49 -5.86
N TRP A 16 -3.50 -9.86 -5.16
CA TRP A 16 -3.22 -9.21 -3.87
C TRP A 16 -2.54 -10.17 -2.89
N VAL A 17 -3.12 -11.36 -2.68
CA VAL A 17 -2.59 -12.35 -1.73
C VAL A 17 -1.19 -12.79 -2.12
N GLN A 18 -0.94 -13.01 -3.41
CA GLN A 18 0.40 -13.37 -3.90
C GLN A 18 1.41 -12.24 -3.73
N GLN A 19 1.02 -10.98 -3.92
CA GLN A 19 1.89 -9.84 -3.64
C GLN A 19 2.19 -9.72 -2.14
N GLU A 20 1.20 -9.96 -1.28
CA GLU A 20 1.40 -9.97 0.17
C GLU A 20 2.39 -11.05 0.59
N GLU A 21 2.14 -12.30 0.19
CA GLU A 21 3.02 -13.44 0.49
C GLU A 21 4.44 -13.18 0.01
N HIS A 22 4.60 -12.70 -1.23
CA HIS A 22 5.90 -12.35 -1.81
C HIS A 22 6.64 -11.30 -0.97
N VAL A 23 5.99 -10.18 -0.67
CA VAL A 23 6.63 -9.09 0.10
C VAL A 23 6.98 -9.52 1.51
N VAL A 24 6.08 -10.24 2.19
CA VAL A 24 6.29 -10.72 3.56
C VAL A 24 7.45 -11.71 3.61
N ASN A 25 7.51 -12.66 2.68
CA ASN A 25 8.55 -13.69 2.65
C ASN A 25 9.93 -13.11 2.32
N GLU A 26 10.02 -12.28 1.27
CA GLU A 26 11.27 -11.63 0.87
C GLU A 26 11.82 -10.73 1.98
N LEU A 27 10.94 -9.96 2.64
CA LEU A 27 11.36 -9.11 3.76
C LEU A 27 11.79 -9.95 4.98
N GLY A 28 11.06 -11.02 5.29
CA GLY A 28 11.43 -11.94 6.36
C GLY A 28 12.81 -12.56 6.16
N ALA A 29 13.11 -12.98 4.92
CA ALA A 29 14.43 -13.50 4.55
C ALA A 29 15.53 -12.44 4.68
N ALA A 30 15.26 -11.21 4.25
CA ALA A 30 16.22 -10.10 4.34
C ALA A 30 16.50 -9.66 5.78
N LEU A 31 15.49 -9.68 6.65
CA LEU A 31 15.63 -9.26 8.04
C LEU A 31 16.36 -10.30 8.91
N GLN A 32 16.38 -11.58 8.52
CA GLN A 32 17.04 -12.66 9.28
C GLN A 32 16.67 -12.68 10.77
N GLY A 33 15.38 -12.45 11.07
CA GLY A 33 14.85 -12.41 12.43
C GLY A 33 14.96 -11.05 13.14
N GLN A 34 15.62 -10.06 12.53
CA GLN A 34 15.59 -8.67 12.98
C GLN A 34 14.20 -8.05 12.78
N LYS A 35 13.93 -6.97 13.51
CA LYS A 35 12.69 -6.20 13.44
C LYS A 35 12.97 -4.77 13.02
N VAL A 36 11.95 -4.12 12.47
CA VAL A 36 12.02 -2.71 12.06
C VAL A 36 11.35 -1.82 13.11
N ASN A 37 11.84 -0.58 13.26
CA ASN A 37 11.21 0.40 14.14
C ASN A 37 10.05 1.16 13.50
N ALA A 38 10.01 1.19 12.17
CA ALA A 38 8.96 1.87 11.42
C ALA A 38 8.64 1.14 10.10
N VAL A 39 7.35 1.13 9.76
CA VAL A 39 6.84 0.77 8.43
C VAL A 39 6.13 2.00 7.87
N ILE A 40 6.68 2.56 6.78
CA ILE A 40 6.20 3.82 6.19
C ILE A 40 5.69 3.53 4.78
N CYS A 41 4.37 3.37 4.65
CA CYS A 41 3.71 3.11 3.37
C CYS A 41 3.38 4.42 2.65
N VAL A 42 4.34 4.90 1.86
CA VAL A 42 4.19 6.08 0.97
C VAL A 42 3.65 5.72 -0.42
N ALA A 43 3.33 4.45 -0.65
CA ALA A 43 2.70 4.01 -1.89
C ALA A 43 1.32 4.64 -2.07
N GLY A 44 1.00 4.95 -3.32
CA GLY A 44 -0.23 5.61 -3.68
C GLY A 44 -0.16 6.17 -5.08
N GLY A 45 -1.16 6.98 -5.39
CA GLY A 45 -1.27 7.72 -6.62
C GLY A 45 -2.63 8.38 -6.68
N TRP A 46 -2.92 9.02 -7.79
CA TRP A 46 -4.17 9.73 -7.99
C TRP A 46 -4.71 9.47 -9.40
N ALA A 47 -6.03 9.26 -9.50
CA ALA A 47 -6.75 9.35 -10.75
C ALA A 47 -8.18 9.84 -10.51
N GLY A 48 -8.65 10.71 -11.40
CA GLY A 48 -10.03 11.19 -11.43
C GLY A 48 -10.99 10.21 -12.10
N GLY A 49 -12.26 10.29 -11.75
CA GLY A 49 -13.33 9.42 -12.23
C GLY A 49 -14.59 9.63 -11.41
N ASN A 50 -15.74 9.66 -12.08
CA ASN A 50 -17.03 9.88 -11.44
C ASN A 50 -18.01 8.74 -11.76
N ALA A 51 -19.20 8.77 -11.18
CA ALA A 51 -20.18 7.70 -11.34
C ALA A 51 -20.59 7.44 -12.80
N ALA A 52 -20.45 8.42 -13.69
CA ALA A 52 -20.80 8.32 -15.11
C ALA A 52 -19.60 8.01 -16.03
N LYS A 53 -18.36 8.15 -15.56
CA LYS A 53 -17.16 8.03 -16.40
C LYS A 53 -15.96 7.47 -15.64
N ASP A 54 -15.37 6.42 -16.21
CA ASP A 54 -14.13 5.79 -15.77
C ASP A 54 -14.15 5.22 -14.33
N LEU A 55 -15.32 5.11 -13.69
CA LEU A 55 -15.45 4.68 -12.29
C LEU A 55 -14.66 3.40 -11.97
N SER A 56 -15.07 2.25 -12.54
CA SER A 56 -14.51 0.95 -12.15
C SER A 56 -13.03 0.83 -12.48
N LYS A 57 -12.60 1.36 -13.64
CA LYS A 57 -11.19 1.33 -14.06
C LYS A 57 -10.30 2.12 -13.10
N GLN A 58 -10.73 3.32 -12.72
CA GLN A 58 -9.93 4.18 -11.84
C GLN A 58 -9.99 3.69 -10.41
N THR A 59 -11.14 3.16 -9.96
CA THR A 59 -11.25 2.50 -8.65
C THR A 59 -10.30 1.32 -8.54
N ASP A 60 -10.24 0.40 -9.52
CA ASP A 60 -9.29 -0.73 -9.48
C ASP A 60 -7.83 -0.26 -9.36
N LEU A 61 -7.43 0.74 -10.17
CA LEU A 61 -6.09 1.33 -10.09
C LEU A 61 -5.81 1.93 -8.69
N MET A 62 -6.74 2.74 -8.16
CA MET A 62 -6.58 3.37 -6.84
C MET A 62 -6.50 2.35 -5.72
N TRP A 63 -7.32 1.30 -5.81
CA TRP A 63 -7.39 0.22 -4.84
C TRP A 63 -6.07 -0.54 -4.78
N ARG A 64 -5.51 -0.91 -5.94
CA ARG A 64 -4.22 -1.60 -6.05
C ARG A 64 -3.06 -0.77 -5.49
N GLN A 65 -3.00 0.52 -5.79
CA GLN A 65 -1.85 1.34 -5.38
C GLN A 65 -1.96 1.95 -3.98
N SER A 66 -3.15 1.91 -3.34
CA SER A 66 -3.36 2.50 -2.00
C SER A 66 -3.84 1.49 -0.97
N VAL A 67 -4.87 0.72 -1.27
CA VAL A 67 -5.44 -0.24 -0.32
C VAL A 67 -4.55 -1.48 -0.22
N TRP A 68 -4.15 -2.08 -1.35
CA TRP A 68 -3.31 -3.28 -1.30
C TRP A 68 -1.99 -3.01 -0.60
N SER A 69 -1.30 -1.94 -0.98
CA SER A 69 -0.03 -1.55 -0.36
C SER A 69 -0.16 -1.25 1.13
N SER A 70 -1.23 -0.58 1.55
CA SER A 70 -1.47 -0.26 2.98
C SER A 70 -1.75 -1.52 3.80
N THR A 71 -2.53 -2.46 3.26
CA THR A 71 -2.80 -3.73 3.93
C THR A 71 -1.54 -4.59 4.00
N ILE A 72 -0.77 -4.69 2.92
CA ILE A 72 0.51 -5.43 2.94
C ILE A 72 1.48 -4.79 3.96
N ALA A 73 1.55 -3.46 4.02
CA ALA A 73 2.34 -2.76 5.03
C ALA A 73 1.87 -3.05 6.46
N ALA A 74 0.56 -3.13 6.70
CA ALA A 74 0.00 -3.55 7.98
C ALA A 74 0.34 -5.01 8.32
N THR A 75 0.28 -5.92 7.34
CA THR A 75 0.70 -7.32 7.51
C THR A 75 2.19 -7.42 7.86
N VAL A 76 3.05 -6.68 7.14
CA VAL A 76 4.49 -6.56 7.45
C VAL A 76 4.70 -6.05 8.86
N ALA A 77 4.00 -4.98 9.26
CA ALA A 77 4.11 -4.42 10.59
C ALA A 77 3.70 -5.43 11.69
N SER A 78 2.62 -6.19 11.46
CA SER A 78 2.15 -7.20 12.42
C SER A 78 3.19 -8.29 12.72
N LYS A 79 4.09 -8.57 11.76
CA LYS A 79 5.11 -9.61 11.86
C LYS A 79 6.46 -9.06 12.32
N TYR A 80 6.86 -7.92 11.79
CA TYR A 80 8.25 -7.45 11.84
C TYR A 80 8.45 -6.12 12.56
N LEU A 81 7.39 -5.46 13.04
CA LEU A 81 7.54 -4.22 13.80
C LEU A 81 7.94 -4.50 15.26
N THR A 82 8.81 -3.66 15.81
CA THR A 82 9.12 -3.66 17.25
C THR A 82 7.93 -3.18 18.09
N ALA A 83 7.85 -3.61 19.35
CA ALA A 83 6.90 -3.01 20.29
C ALA A 83 7.16 -1.50 20.42
N GLY A 84 6.10 -0.69 20.37
CA GLY A 84 6.21 0.77 20.34
C GLY A 84 6.71 1.35 19.01
N GLY A 85 6.85 0.54 17.95
CA GLY A 85 7.21 1.01 16.61
C GLY A 85 6.08 1.78 15.93
N LEU A 86 6.40 2.40 14.79
CA LEU A 86 5.49 3.24 14.02
C LEU A 86 4.98 2.54 12.76
N VAL A 87 3.68 2.66 12.49
CA VAL A 87 3.10 2.42 11.16
C VAL A 87 2.51 3.71 10.64
N ALA A 88 2.96 4.14 9.47
CA ALA A 88 2.44 5.32 8.79
C ALA A 88 1.84 4.92 7.44
N LEU A 89 0.56 5.27 7.23
CA LEU A 89 -0.19 4.99 6.00
C LEU A 89 -0.60 6.31 5.33
N THR A 90 -0.61 6.33 4.00
CA THR A 90 -0.90 7.54 3.22
C THR A 90 -2.39 7.70 2.93
N GLY A 91 -3.07 8.52 3.74
CA GLY A 91 -4.46 8.96 3.51
C GLY A 91 -4.56 10.22 2.62
N ALA A 92 -5.73 10.85 2.61
CA ALA A 92 -5.96 12.11 1.90
C ALA A 92 -6.97 13.01 2.60
N LYS A 93 -6.65 14.30 2.79
CA LYS A 93 -7.59 15.28 3.37
C LYS A 93 -8.91 15.35 2.59
N ALA A 94 -8.84 15.25 1.26
CA ALA A 94 -10.03 15.32 0.41
C ALA A 94 -11.00 14.14 0.60
N ALA A 95 -10.53 12.99 1.08
CA ALA A 95 -11.36 11.81 1.34
C ALA A 95 -12.18 11.94 2.64
N LEU A 96 -11.94 13.00 3.44
CA LEU A 96 -12.78 13.34 4.60
C LEU A 96 -14.15 13.92 4.20
N GLU A 97 -14.32 14.25 2.92
CA GLU A 97 -15.56 14.77 2.34
C GLU A 97 -15.97 13.94 1.11
N GLY A 98 -17.11 14.29 0.52
CA GLY A 98 -17.54 13.67 -0.73
C GLY A 98 -16.56 13.93 -1.88
N THR A 99 -16.18 12.88 -2.61
CA THR A 99 -15.20 12.93 -3.71
C THR A 99 -15.84 12.61 -5.07
N PRO A 100 -16.91 13.30 -5.51
CA PRO A 100 -17.69 12.91 -6.70
C PRO A 100 -16.89 12.90 -8.01
N GLY A 101 -15.83 13.71 -8.12
CA GLY A 101 -14.94 13.73 -9.28
C GLY A 101 -13.79 12.72 -9.25
N MET A 102 -13.63 11.99 -8.14
CA MET A 102 -12.52 11.06 -7.92
C MET A 102 -12.94 9.92 -6.96
N ILE A 103 -14.07 9.28 -7.25
CA ILE A 103 -14.71 8.31 -6.35
C ILE A 103 -13.74 7.19 -5.97
N GLY A 104 -13.04 6.61 -6.94
CA GLY A 104 -12.06 5.56 -6.69
C GLY A 104 -10.91 5.99 -5.78
N TYR A 105 -10.47 7.24 -5.88
CA TYR A 105 -9.42 7.80 -5.02
C TYR A 105 -9.94 8.01 -3.60
N GLY A 106 -11.13 8.58 -3.45
CA GLY A 106 -11.75 8.80 -2.14
C GLY A 106 -12.08 7.49 -1.42
N LEU A 107 -12.48 6.44 -2.13
CA LEU A 107 -12.69 5.12 -1.53
C LEU A 107 -11.40 4.48 -1.02
N ALA A 108 -10.26 4.79 -1.66
CA ALA A 108 -8.98 4.15 -1.39
C ALA A 108 -8.13 4.88 -0.33
N LYS A 109 -8.61 6.01 0.21
CA LYS A 109 -7.88 6.92 1.10
C LYS A 109 -8.62 7.17 2.39
#